data_AF-A0A167V6H5-F1
#
_entry.id   AF-A0A167V6H5-F1
#
_cell.length_a   1.000
_cell.length_b   1.000
_cell.length_c   1.000
_cell.angle_alpha   90.00
_cell.angle_beta   90.00
_cell.angle_gamma   90.00
#
_symmetry.space_group_name_H-M   'P 1'
#
loop_
_entity.id
_entity.type
_entity.pdbx_description
1 polymer ?
#
loop_
_entity_poly.entity_id
_entity_poly.type
_entity_poly.pdbx_seq_one_letter_code
_entity_poly.pdbx_strand_id
1 'polypeptide(L)'
;VVIHQTVSSDGIRPDGSFGQHVGILYNGNYGKDYLNADLDLETEAGDTQFAAEIASKEALATLLQGDLWMIYRNVITDVLHWDFSVLGRFISFPVADKQATGSINFNISEVQQLANQWQSDALLEVVDSLQTNTSDANSGSIVGNRMFYANDYMVQRGSGYITTVKMYSTRTNNTECTNFQNASPLRPLCL
;
A
#
# COMPACT_ATOMS: atom_id res chain seq x y z
N VAL A 1 -13.68 5.88 -6.68
CA VAL A 1 -12.89 5.72 -5.42
C VAL A 1 -13.29 6.76 -4.38
N VAL A 2 -13.33 6.46 -3.09
CA VAL A 2 -13.57 7.48 -2.03
C VAL A 2 -12.76 7.20 -0.77
N ILE A 3 -12.52 8.25 0.03
CA ILE A 3 -11.94 8.14 1.36
C ILE A 3 -13.01 7.67 2.36
N HIS A 4 -12.67 6.66 3.15
CA HIS A 4 -13.49 6.19 4.26
C HIS A 4 -12.89 6.67 5.58
N GLN A 5 -13.73 7.24 6.46
CA GLN A 5 -13.28 7.80 7.74
C GLN A 5 -13.73 7.00 8.96
N THR A 6 -14.77 6.17 8.82
CA THR A 6 -15.32 5.37 9.92
C THR A 6 -14.28 4.40 10.47
N VAL A 7 -14.18 4.29 11.80
CA VAL A 7 -13.26 3.34 12.44
C VAL A 7 -13.51 1.93 11.91
N SER A 8 -12.41 1.20 11.66
CA SER A 8 -12.42 -0.17 11.13
C SER A 8 -13.11 -0.36 9.77
N SER A 9 -13.33 0.71 9.00
CA SER A 9 -13.92 0.56 7.67
C SER A 9 -12.94 -0.07 6.68
N ASP A 10 -13.51 -0.74 5.70
CA ASP A 10 -12.80 -1.17 4.50
C ASP A 10 -12.56 0.05 3.59
N GLY A 11 -11.45 0.04 2.85
CA GLY A 11 -11.09 1.08 1.88
C GLY A 11 -9.98 2.05 2.32
N ILE A 12 -9.78 3.07 1.48
CA ILE A 12 -8.72 4.07 1.64
C ILE A 12 -9.04 5.00 2.81
N ARG A 13 -8.04 5.26 3.65
CA ARG A 13 -8.11 6.15 4.81
C ARG A 13 -7.51 7.52 4.48
N PRO A 14 -7.89 8.60 5.19
CA PRO A 14 -7.35 9.94 4.92
C PRO A 14 -5.82 10.05 5.03
N ASP A 15 -5.18 9.16 5.81
CA ASP A 15 -3.73 9.14 5.99
C ASP A 15 -2.99 8.28 4.95
N GLY A 16 -3.71 7.71 3.98
CA GLY A 16 -3.17 6.83 2.93
C GLY A 16 -3.04 5.36 3.34
N SER A 17 -3.44 4.98 4.56
CA SER A 17 -3.59 3.57 4.90
C SER A 17 -4.82 2.96 4.22
N PHE A 18 -4.84 1.64 4.08
CA PHE A 18 -5.97 0.89 3.53
C PHE A 18 -6.43 -0.13 4.57
N GLY A 19 -7.68 0.03 5.01
CA GLY A 19 -8.34 -0.91 5.90
C GLY A 19 -9.04 -2.00 5.10
N GLN A 20 -9.04 -3.23 5.60
CA GLN A 20 -9.88 -4.31 5.08
C GLN A 20 -10.25 -5.26 6.21
N HIS A 21 -11.41 -5.93 6.09
CA HIS A 21 -11.87 -6.95 7.02
C HIS A 21 -11.82 -6.45 8.47
N VAL A 22 -12.59 -5.39 8.74
CA VAL A 22 -12.72 -4.82 10.09
C VAL A 22 -11.42 -4.16 10.55
N GLY A 23 -10.90 -3.23 9.74
CA GLY A 23 -9.79 -2.35 10.14
C GLY A 23 -8.42 -2.99 10.21
N ILE A 24 -8.19 -4.10 9.50
CA ILE A 24 -6.85 -4.66 9.33
C ILE A 24 -6.09 -3.83 8.30
N LEU A 25 -4.86 -3.43 8.64
CA LEU A 25 -3.97 -2.74 7.71
C LEU A 25 -3.59 -3.68 6.56
N TYR A 26 -3.96 -3.31 5.33
CA TYR A 26 -3.94 -4.20 4.18
C TYR A 26 -3.50 -3.56 2.86
N ASN A 27 -2.76 -2.44 2.93
CA ASN A 27 -2.20 -1.74 1.76
C ASN A 27 -1.53 -2.70 0.77
N GLY A 28 -0.61 -3.55 1.23
CA GLY A 28 0.18 -4.41 0.35
C GLY A 28 -0.53 -5.64 -0.20
N ASN A 29 -1.81 -5.86 0.13
CA ASN A 29 -2.61 -6.95 -0.47
C ASN A 29 -3.95 -6.43 -0.99
N TYR A 30 -5.00 -6.37 -0.18
CA TYR A 30 -6.31 -5.94 -0.67
C TYR A 30 -6.31 -4.48 -1.16
N GLY A 31 -5.51 -3.60 -0.55
CA GLY A 31 -5.31 -2.24 -1.05
C GLY A 31 -4.63 -2.22 -2.43
N LYS A 32 -3.61 -3.05 -2.62
CA LYS A 32 -2.95 -3.26 -3.90
C LYS A 32 -3.84 -3.93 -4.95
N ASP A 33 -4.73 -4.86 -4.58
CA ASP A 33 -5.72 -5.45 -5.50
C ASP A 33 -6.75 -4.41 -5.93
N TYR A 34 -7.21 -3.59 -4.98
CA TYR A 34 -8.07 -2.43 -5.24
C TYR A 34 -7.38 -1.45 -6.20
N LEU A 35 -6.11 -1.10 -5.95
CA LEU A 35 -5.29 -0.26 -6.81
C LEU A 35 -5.22 -0.81 -8.25
N ASN A 36 -4.90 -2.09 -8.43
CA ASN A 36 -4.81 -2.67 -9.77
C ASN A 36 -6.15 -2.57 -10.54
N ALA A 37 -7.27 -2.89 -9.88
CA ALA A 37 -8.59 -2.77 -10.50
C ALA A 37 -8.94 -1.32 -10.86
N ASP A 38 -8.54 -0.36 -10.03
CA ASP A 38 -8.77 1.06 -10.28
C ASP A 38 -7.87 1.60 -11.40
N LEU A 39 -6.59 1.18 -11.45
CA LEU A 39 -5.68 1.50 -12.56
C LEU A 39 -6.26 1.03 -13.90
N ASP A 40 -6.71 -0.22 -13.97
CA ASP A 40 -7.31 -0.79 -15.19
C ASP A 40 -8.54 0.01 -15.62
N LEU A 41 -9.47 0.26 -14.68
CA LEU A 41 -10.72 0.95 -14.97
C LEU A 41 -10.49 2.39 -15.42
N GLU A 42 -9.70 3.14 -14.66
CA GLU A 42 -9.55 4.58 -14.84
C GLU A 42 -8.66 4.95 -16.04
N THR A 43 -7.75 4.05 -16.40
CA THR A 43 -6.97 4.18 -17.64
C THR A 43 -7.88 4.05 -18.85
N GLU A 44 -8.72 3.00 -18.90
CA GLU A 44 -9.65 2.78 -20.01
C GLU A 44 -10.79 3.81 -20.07
N ALA A 45 -11.25 4.31 -18.91
CA ALA A 45 -12.26 5.35 -18.84
C ALA A 45 -11.73 6.74 -19.25
N GLY A 46 -10.42 6.87 -19.49
CA GLY A 46 -9.76 8.08 -19.94
C GLY A 46 -10.43 8.75 -21.12
N ASP A 47 -10.59 10.07 -21.05
CA ASP A 47 -11.22 10.89 -22.09
C ASP A 47 -12.68 10.51 -22.43
N THR A 48 -13.33 9.68 -21.60
CA THR A 48 -14.75 9.36 -21.73
C THR A 48 -15.59 10.08 -20.67
N GLN A 49 -16.92 10.01 -20.81
CA GLN A 49 -17.86 10.51 -19.79
C GLN A 49 -17.84 9.71 -18.47
N PHE A 50 -17.10 8.60 -18.42
CA PHE A 50 -17.00 7.73 -17.24
C PHE A 50 -15.70 7.95 -16.45
N ALA A 51 -14.85 8.89 -16.87
CA ALA A 51 -13.61 9.20 -16.17
C ALA A 51 -13.85 9.61 -14.72
N ALA A 52 -12.95 9.23 -13.80
CA ALA A 52 -13.02 9.64 -12.41
C ALA A 52 -13.19 11.15 -12.21
N GLU A 53 -14.08 11.48 -11.28
CA GLU A 53 -14.19 12.80 -10.69
C GLU A 53 -13.00 13.12 -9.78
N ILE A 54 -12.76 14.41 -9.52
CA ILE A 54 -11.60 14.91 -8.74
C ILE A 54 -11.42 14.15 -7.41
N ALA A 55 -12.51 13.90 -6.68
CA ALA A 55 -12.45 13.22 -5.38
C ALA A 55 -11.96 11.77 -5.48
N SER A 56 -12.27 11.07 -6.58
CA SER A 56 -11.76 9.72 -6.82
C SER A 56 -10.27 9.74 -7.15
N LYS A 57 -9.84 10.70 -7.97
CA LYS A 57 -8.42 10.89 -8.33
C LYS A 57 -7.58 11.20 -7.10
N GLU A 58 -8.04 12.14 -6.27
CA GLU A 58 -7.38 12.52 -5.01
C GLU A 58 -7.32 11.35 -4.02
N ALA A 59 -8.37 10.54 -3.94
CA ALA A 59 -8.38 9.37 -3.06
C ALA A 59 -7.37 8.30 -3.51
N LEU A 60 -7.27 8.02 -4.82
CA LEU A 60 -6.25 7.09 -5.34
C LEU A 60 -4.83 7.63 -5.13
N ALA A 61 -4.62 8.92 -5.39
CA ALA A 61 -3.33 9.57 -5.11
C ALA A 61 -2.95 9.47 -3.63
N THR A 62 -3.92 9.66 -2.73
CA THR A 62 -3.72 9.51 -1.27
C THR A 62 -3.28 8.09 -0.90
N LEU A 63 -3.88 7.06 -1.52
CA LEU A 63 -3.48 5.66 -1.33
C LEU A 63 -2.03 5.44 -1.78
N LEU A 64 -1.70 5.78 -3.03
CA LEU A 64 -0.37 5.55 -3.59
C LEU A 64 0.74 6.32 -2.86
N GLN A 65 0.47 7.56 -2.44
CA GLN A 65 1.38 8.32 -1.59
C GLN A 65 1.55 7.68 -0.20
N GLY A 66 0.53 7.00 0.32
CA GLY A 66 0.63 6.19 1.54
C GLY A 66 1.46 4.94 1.32
N ASP A 67 1.14 4.18 0.27
CA ASP A 67 1.80 2.95 -0.14
C ASP A 67 3.31 3.12 -0.32
N LEU A 68 3.74 4.23 -0.91
CA LEU A 68 5.14 4.57 -1.10
C LEU A 68 5.95 4.52 0.21
N TRP A 69 5.36 4.93 1.34
CA TRP A 69 6.00 4.83 2.65
C TRP A 69 6.13 3.40 3.15
N MET A 70 5.30 2.48 2.66
CA MET A 70 5.25 1.08 3.05
C MET A 70 6.07 0.18 2.12
N ILE A 71 6.68 0.74 1.06
CA ILE A 71 7.51 0.02 0.09
C ILE A 71 8.99 0.27 0.38
N TYR A 72 9.80 -0.78 0.27
CA TYR A 72 11.26 -0.73 0.36
C TYR A 72 11.91 -1.43 -0.85
N ARG A 73 13.16 -1.04 -1.18
CA ARG A 73 13.97 -1.69 -2.20
C ARG A 73 14.88 -2.76 -1.58
N ASN A 74 14.86 -3.96 -2.14
CA ASN A 74 15.89 -4.96 -1.91
C ASN A 74 17.01 -4.75 -2.95
N VAL A 75 18.06 -4.04 -2.57
CA VAL A 75 19.18 -3.68 -3.47
C VAL A 75 20.02 -4.86 -3.98
N ILE A 76 19.89 -6.05 -3.36
CA ILE A 76 20.59 -7.25 -3.82
C ILE A 76 19.86 -7.88 -5.00
N THR A 77 18.53 -7.86 -4.97
CA THR A 77 17.67 -8.48 -6.01
C THR A 77 17.05 -7.48 -6.97
N ASP A 78 17.17 -6.19 -6.65
CA ASP A 78 16.51 -5.06 -7.32
C ASP A 78 14.98 -5.15 -7.34
N VAL A 79 14.39 -5.77 -6.32
CA VAL A 79 12.94 -5.93 -6.18
C VAL A 79 12.39 -4.93 -5.15
N LEU A 80 11.28 -4.29 -5.49
CA LEU A 80 10.47 -3.51 -4.55
C LEU A 80 9.54 -4.44 -3.79
N HIS A 81 9.54 -4.34 -2.46
CA HIS A 81 8.71 -5.13 -1.56
C HIS A 81 7.87 -4.25 -0.65
N TRP A 82 6.72 -4.76 -0.26
CA TRP A 82 5.92 -4.24 0.83
C TRP A 82 6.56 -4.57 2.19
N ASP A 83 6.40 -3.67 3.16
CA ASP A 83 6.56 -4.02 4.57
C ASP A 83 5.61 -5.18 4.93
N PHE A 84 6.12 -6.22 5.59
CA PHE A 84 5.33 -7.40 5.90
C PHE A 84 4.12 -7.13 6.80
N SER A 85 4.14 -6.05 7.59
CA SER A 85 3.06 -5.66 8.49
C SER A 85 1.79 -5.25 7.74
N VAL A 86 1.92 -4.87 6.46
CA VAL A 86 0.81 -4.38 5.63
C VAL A 86 0.23 -5.44 4.68
N LEU A 87 0.66 -6.69 4.83
CA LEU A 87 0.22 -7.84 4.02
C LEU A 87 -0.91 -8.65 4.67
N GLY A 88 -1.27 -8.35 5.91
CA GLY A 88 -2.20 -9.16 6.71
C GLY A 88 -1.80 -10.63 6.74
N ARG A 89 -2.73 -11.55 6.43
CA ARG A 89 -2.45 -13.00 6.43
C ARG A 89 -1.46 -13.45 5.34
N PHE A 90 -1.22 -12.63 4.31
CA PHE A 90 -0.36 -13.02 3.19
C PHE A 90 1.12 -13.08 3.55
N ILE A 91 1.50 -12.56 4.72
CA ILE A 91 2.85 -12.75 5.28
C ILE A 91 3.28 -14.22 5.36
N SER A 92 2.32 -15.17 5.43
CA SER A 92 2.62 -16.60 5.49
C SER A 92 2.95 -17.23 4.13
N PHE A 93 2.87 -16.49 3.03
CA PHE A 93 3.12 -17.05 1.70
C PHE A 93 4.61 -17.00 1.34
N PRO A 94 5.18 -18.12 0.83
CA PRO A 94 6.50 -18.13 0.23
C PRO A 94 6.63 -17.10 -0.90
N VAL A 95 7.80 -16.47 -1.01
CA VAL A 95 8.14 -15.56 -2.13
C VAL A 95 7.96 -16.26 -3.50
N ALA A 96 8.20 -17.57 -3.56
CA ALA A 96 8.05 -18.38 -4.78
C ALA A 96 6.62 -18.41 -5.33
N ASP A 97 5.61 -18.14 -4.48
CA ASP A 97 4.19 -18.12 -4.88
C ASP A 97 3.82 -16.82 -5.61
N LYS A 98 4.75 -15.85 -5.69
CA LYS A 98 4.58 -14.56 -6.37
C LYS A 98 3.36 -13.75 -5.90
N GLN A 99 2.92 -14.01 -4.67
CA GLN A 99 1.90 -13.21 -3.98
C GLN A 99 2.51 -11.90 -3.47
N ALA A 100 1.80 -11.17 -2.60
CA ALA A 100 2.26 -9.89 -2.07
C ALA A 100 3.62 -9.91 -1.31
N THR A 101 4.10 -11.08 -0.90
CA THR A 101 5.46 -11.26 -0.35
C THR A 101 6.55 -11.23 -1.43
N GLY A 102 6.20 -11.48 -2.69
CA GLY A 102 7.12 -11.60 -3.81
C GLY A 102 7.55 -10.26 -4.41
N SER A 103 6.64 -9.29 -4.54
CA SER A 103 6.94 -7.93 -4.98
C SER A 103 5.76 -6.99 -4.68
N ILE A 104 5.85 -5.73 -5.10
CA ILE A 104 4.73 -4.79 -5.02
C ILE A 104 3.50 -5.22 -5.84
N ASN A 105 3.67 -6.05 -6.88
CA ASN A 105 2.60 -6.65 -7.69
C ASN A 105 1.57 -5.67 -8.28
N PHE A 106 1.98 -4.42 -8.53
CA PHE A 106 1.33 -3.47 -9.44
C PHE A 106 2.37 -2.93 -10.44
N ASN A 107 1.91 -2.49 -11.61
CA ASN A 107 2.81 -2.04 -12.68
C ASN A 107 3.05 -0.52 -12.59
N ILE A 108 4.28 -0.12 -12.29
CA ILE A 108 4.64 1.31 -12.17
C ILE A 108 4.42 2.07 -13.49
N SER A 109 4.52 1.39 -14.65
CA SER A 109 4.28 2.04 -15.95
C SER A 109 2.80 2.37 -16.18
N GLU A 110 1.88 1.56 -15.64
CA GLU A 110 0.44 1.85 -15.68
C GLU A 110 0.09 3.02 -14.75
N VAL A 111 0.72 3.06 -13.56
CA VAL A 111 0.60 4.25 -12.67
C VAL A 111 1.10 5.51 -13.39
N GLN A 112 2.22 5.43 -14.12
CA GLN A 112 2.76 6.54 -14.91
C GLN A 112 1.82 6.98 -16.04
N GLN A 113 1.18 6.03 -16.73
CA GLN A 113 0.19 6.32 -17.76
C GLN A 113 -1.00 7.08 -17.17
N LEU A 114 -1.57 6.57 -16.08
CA LEU A 114 -2.70 7.20 -15.41
C LEU A 114 -2.32 8.58 -14.85
N ALA A 115 -1.13 8.71 -14.27
CA ALA A 115 -0.60 9.97 -13.75
C ALA A 115 -0.55 11.06 -14.84
N ASN A 116 -0.09 10.70 -16.05
CA ASN A 116 -0.06 11.62 -17.19
C ASN A 116 -1.46 11.98 -17.68
N GLN A 117 -2.34 11.00 -17.80
CA GLN A 117 -3.73 11.19 -18.25
C GLN A 117 -4.50 12.10 -17.29
N TRP A 118 -4.26 11.97 -15.98
CA TRP A 118 -4.87 12.80 -14.95
C TRP A 118 -4.12 14.11 -14.67
N GLN A 119 -2.94 14.29 -15.24
CA GLN A 119 -2.04 15.41 -14.94
C GLN A 119 -1.77 15.54 -13.43
N SER A 120 -1.49 14.40 -12.77
CA SER A 120 -1.39 14.32 -11.31
C SER A 120 0.06 14.28 -10.84
N ASP A 121 0.58 15.43 -10.42
CA ASP A 121 1.94 15.56 -9.84
C ASP A 121 2.17 14.58 -8.68
N ALA A 122 1.17 14.39 -7.82
CA ALA A 122 1.23 13.46 -6.69
C ALA A 122 1.51 12.01 -7.11
N LEU A 123 1.01 11.59 -8.28
CA LEU A 123 1.23 10.24 -8.81
C LEU A 123 2.59 10.15 -9.52
N LEU A 124 2.99 11.23 -10.22
CA LEU A 124 4.32 11.33 -10.82
C LEU A 124 5.42 11.22 -9.76
N GLU A 125 5.27 11.88 -8.60
CA GLU A 125 6.22 11.77 -7.49
C GLU A 125 6.37 10.33 -6.97
N VAL A 126 5.26 9.58 -6.91
CA VAL A 126 5.27 8.16 -6.52
C VAL A 126 6.02 7.35 -7.57
N VAL A 127 5.73 7.55 -8.85
CA VAL A 127 6.41 6.86 -9.94
C VAL A 127 7.91 7.13 -9.92
N ASP A 128 8.31 8.40 -9.85
CA ASP A 128 9.71 8.82 -9.80
C ASP A 128 10.44 8.16 -8.63
N SER A 129 9.81 8.12 -7.46
CA SER A 129 10.39 7.48 -6.27
C SER A 129 10.57 5.96 -6.45
N LEU A 130 9.59 5.26 -7.03
CA LEU A 130 9.65 3.81 -7.22
C LEU A 130 10.61 3.41 -8.35
N GLN A 131 10.71 4.21 -9.41
CA GLN A 131 11.62 3.97 -10.54
C GLN A 131 13.07 4.35 -10.24
N THR A 132 13.30 5.30 -9.32
CA THR A 132 14.66 5.72 -8.95
C THR A 132 15.44 4.54 -8.39
N ASN A 133 16.55 4.22 -9.05
CA ASN A 133 17.52 3.26 -8.55
C ASN A 133 18.22 3.85 -7.33
N THR A 134 18.19 3.11 -6.23
CA THR A 134 18.79 3.48 -4.95
C THR A 134 19.80 2.41 -4.52
N SER A 135 20.77 2.82 -3.70
CA SER A 135 21.79 1.92 -3.16
C SER A 135 21.47 1.44 -1.73
N ASP A 136 20.26 1.73 -1.23
CA ASP A 136 19.80 1.29 0.08
C ASP A 136 18.30 0.91 0.08
N ALA A 137 17.74 0.65 1.28
CA ALA A 137 16.36 0.20 1.44
C ALA A 137 15.30 1.21 0.97
N ASN A 138 15.64 2.50 0.81
CA ASN A 138 14.67 3.51 0.41
C ASN A 138 14.29 3.39 -1.06
N SER A 139 13.00 3.55 -1.34
CA SER A 139 12.47 3.74 -2.69
C SER A 139 12.37 5.24 -2.93
N GLY A 140 13.30 5.78 -3.72
CA GLY A 140 13.48 7.22 -3.89
C GLY A 140 14.24 7.86 -2.72
N SER A 141 14.03 9.15 -2.50
CA SER A 141 14.79 9.98 -1.54
C SER A 141 14.01 10.30 -0.26
N ILE A 142 13.00 9.48 0.08
CA ILE A 142 12.08 9.74 1.20
C ILE A 142 12.78 9.47 2.54
N VAL A 143 12.91 10.53 3.33
CA VAL A 143 13.46 10.48 4.69
C VAL A 143 12.48 11.18 5.63
N GLY A 144 12.21 10.58 6.78
CA GLY A 144 11.32 11.18 7.77
C GLY A 144 10.53 10.15 8.58
N ASN A 145 9.52 10.65 9.28
CA ASN A 145 8.58 9.86 10.05
C ASN A 145 7.17 10.08 9.52
N ARG A 146 6.39 9.02 9.35
CA ARG A 146 4.97 9.12 9.03
C ARG A 146 4.17 8.17 9.91
N MET A 147 3.17 8.72 10.60
CA MET A 147 2.19 7.98 11.37
C MET A 147 0.89 7.84 10.57
N PHE A 148 0.43 6.61 10.44
CA PHE A 148 -0.87 6.23 9.89
C PHE A 148 -1.82 5.92 11.05
N TYR A 149 -2.39 6.99 11.62
CA TYR A 149 -3.24 6.95 12.80
C TYR A 149 -4.49 6.08 12.63
N ALA A 150 -5.01 5.99 11.41
CA ALA A 150 -6.23 5.22 11.14
C ALA A 150 -6.01 3.71 11.29
N ASN A 151 -4.77 3.23 11.10
CA ASN A 151 -4.42 1.81 11.11
C ASN A 151 -3.25 1.45 12.05
N ASP A 152 -2.99 2.29 13.06
CA ASP A 152 -2.02 2.04 14.15
C ASP A 152 -0.62 1.65 13.64
N TYR A 153 -0.16 2.31 12.58
CA TYR A 153 1.09 1.98 11.90
C TYR A 153 1.98 3.20 11.72
N MET A 154 3.28 3.03 11.92
CA MET A 154 4.26 4.10 11.78
C MET A 154 5.45 3.62 10.95
N VAL A 155 5.96 4.51 10.11
CA VAL A 155 7.19 4.30 9.33
C VAL A 155 8.20 5.39 9.68
N GLN A 156 9.41 4.98 10.02
CA GLN A 156 10.60 5.81 10.07
C GLN A 156 11.51 5.43 8.89
N ARG A 157 11.85 6.40 8.05
CA ARG A 157 12.86 6.26 6.98
C ARG A 157 14.05 7.14 7.31
N GLY A 158 15.23 6.53 7.38
CA GLY A 158 16.49 7.21 7.62
C GLY A 158 17.49 6.94 6.51
N SER A 159 18.71 7.47 6.68
CA SER A 159 19.81 7.20 5.75
C SER A 159 20.14 5.71 5.75
N GLY A 160 19.84 5.00 4.67
CA GLY A 160 20.15 3.58 4.53
C GLY A 160 19.12 2.61 5.08
N TYR A 161 18.11 3.06 5.84
CA TYR A 161 17.24 2.15 6.60
C TYR A 161 15.78 2.60 6.63
N ILE A 162 14.91 1.61 6.87
CA ILE A 162 13.49 1.80 7.16
C ILE A 162 13.19 0.99 8.42
N THR A 163 12.40 1.57 9.33
CA THR A 163 11.92 0.90 10.54
C THR A 163 10.43 1.16 10.65
N THR A 164 9.68 0.10 10.92
CA THR A 164 8.22 0.17 10.98
C THR A 164 7.73 -0.38 12.31
N VAL A 165 6.63 0.18 12.79
CA VAL A 165 5.94 -0.30 13.99
C VAL A 165 4.47 -0.42 13.66
N LYS A 166 3.95 -1.65 13.71
CA LYS A 166 2.51 -1.93 13.65
C LYS A 166 2.01 -2.29 15.04
N MET A 167 1.01 -1.55 15.48
CA MET A 167 0.27 -1.80 16.71
C MET A 167 -1.19 -2.14 16.36
N TYR A 168 -2.00 -2.33 17.38
CA TYR A 168 -3.45 -2.44 17.25
C TYR A 168 -4.12 -1.79 18.45
N SER A 169 -5.40 -1.45 18.32
CA SER A 169 -6.17 -0.77 19.36
C SER A 169 -7.66 -1.11 19.24
N THR A 170 -8.53 -0.40 19.95
CA THR A 170 -9.98 -0.49 19.74
C THR A 170 -10.44 -0.01 18.36
N ARG A 171 -9.54 0.55 17.54
CA ARG A 171 -9.84 1.05 16.19
C ARG A 171 -9.51 0.07 15.07
N THR A 172 -8.68 -0.93 15.35
CA THR A 172 -8.05 -1.79 14.35
C THR A 172 -8.02 -3.23 14.83
N ASN A 173 -7.87 -4.15 13.89
CA ASN A 173 -7.54 -5.54 14.22
C ASN A 173 -6.06 -5.80 13.94
N ASN A 174 -5.45 -6.63 14.77
CA ASN A 174 -4.02 -6.93 14.71
C ASN A 174 -3.64 -7.62 13.38
N THR A 175 -4.24 -8.77 13.10
CA THR A 175 -3.99 -9.58 11.90
C THR A 175 -5.13 -10.57 11.67
N GLU A 176 -5.08 -11.30 10.56
CA GLU A 176 -6.12 -12.24 10.12
C GLU A 176 -5.52 -13.65 10.00
N CYS A 177 -6.30 -14.66 10.38
CA CYS A 177 -5.96 -16.07 10.31
C CYS A 177 -7.13 -16.89 9.74
N THR A 178 -7.41 -16.69 8.45
CA THR A 178 -8.47 -17.41 7.72
C THR A 178 -7.90 -18.30 6.62
N ASN A 179 -8.71 -19.21 6.07
CA ASN A 179 -8.36 -20.06 4.91
C ASN A 179 -7.06 -20.86 5.08
N PHE A 180 -6.74 -21.29 6.31
CA PHE A 180 -5.48 -21.97 6.67
C PHE A 180 -4.21 -21.14 6.41
N GLN A 181 -4.34 -19.81 6.31
CA GLN A 181 -3.24 -18.87 6.11
C GLN A 181 -2.96 -18.14 7.42
N ASN A 182 -1.68 -17.86 7.67
CA ASN A 182 -1.20 -17.23 8.90
C ASN A 182 -1.61 -17.95 10.22
N ALA A 183 -2.05 -19.21 10.13
CA ALA A 183 -2.44 -20.00 11.29
C ALA A 183 -1.20 -20.35 12.12
N SER A 184 -1.08 -19.78 13.32
CA SER A 184 -0.05 -20.13 14.29
C SER A 184 -0.68 -20.44 15.65
N PRO A 185 -0.32 -21.55 16.31
CA PRO A 185 -0.88 -21.93 17.61
C PRO A 185 -0.53 -20.94 18.75
N LEU A 186 0.32 -19.94 18.49
CA LEU A 186 0.77 -18.94 19.47
C LEU A 186 0.10 -17.55 19.31
N ARG A 187 -0.90 -17.40 18.43
CA ARG A 187 -1.55 -16.10 18.16
C ARG A 187 -3.04 -16.09 18.55
N PRO A 188 -3.40 -15.84 19.83
CA PRO A 188 -4.79 -15.73 20.26
C PRO A 188 -5.49 -14.44 19.80
N LEU A 189 -4.82 -13.57 19.03
CA LEU A 189 -5.28 -12.24 18.61
C LEU A 189 -5.29 -12.12 17.08
N CYS A 190 -5.94 -13.08 16.44
CA CYS A 190 -6.10 -13.17 14.99
C CYS A 190 -7.58 -13.27 14.68
N LEU A 191 -8.05 -12.51 13.69
CA LEU A 191 -9.42 -12.57 13.19
C LEU A 191 -9.68 -13.86 12.41
#